data_AF-A0AA86MZJ6-F1
#
_entry.id   AF-A0AA86MZJ6-F1
#
_cell.length_a   1.000
_cell.length_b   1.000
_cell.length_c   1.000
_cell.angle_alpha   90.00
_cell.angle_beta   90.00
_cell.angle_gamma   90.00
#
_symmetry.space_group_name_H-M   'P 1'
#
loop_
_entity.id
_entity.type
_entity.pdbx_description
1 polymer ?
#
loop_
_entity_poly.entity_id
_entity_poly.type
_entity_poly.pdbx_seq_one_letter_code
_entity_poly.pdbx_strand_id
1 'polypeptide(L)' 'MNLQGDAALLSDQRPEHERIKQCYLDRFPQSAMLFGLGDFHLWELRLREAHLILGFGQAYLADDRAPGQWVHQVPDRKPG' A
#
# COMPACT_ATOMS: atom_id res chain seq x y z
N MET A 1 -0.38 -9.66 -6.17
CA MET A 1 0.65 -8.68 -5.76
C MET A 1 0.79 -8.80 -4.26
N ASN A 2 2.03 -8.83 -3.75
CA ASN A 2 2.34 -8.80 -2.33
C ASN A 2 3.03 -7.49 -2.01
N LEU A 3 2.66 -6.87 -0.88
CA LEU A 3 3.21 -5.61 -0.42
C LEU A 3 3.85 -5.84 0.94
N GLN A 4 5.06 -5.31 1.15
CA GLN A 4 5.80 -5.40 2.40
C GLN A 4 6.12 -4.01 2.92
N GLY A 5 6.00 -3.82 4.23
CA GLY A 5 6.19 -2.52 4.85
C GLY A 5 5.67 -2.49 6.27
N ASP A 6 5.48 -1.28 6.78
CA ASP A 6 4.92 -1.03 8.11
C ASP A 6 3.55 -0.37 8.00
N ALA A 7 2.71 -0.56 9.02
CA ALA A 7 1.48 0.18 9.19
C ALA A 7 1.67 1.20 10.32
N ALA A 8 1.27 2.44 10.07
CA ALA A 8 1.28 3.51 11.06
C ALA A 8 -0.13 4.08 11.20
N LEU A 9 -0.55 4.37 12.44
CA LEU A 9 -1.81 5.04 12.69
C LEU A 9 -1.78 6.45 12.07
N LEU A 10 -2.79 6.77 11.25
CA LEU A 10 -2.97 8.11 10.72
C LEU A 10 -3.74 8.94 11.76
N SER A 11 -3.01 9.68 12.58
CA SER A 11 -3.62 10.49 13.64
C SER A 11 -4.55 11.57 13.08
N ASP A 12 -5.69 11.75 13.75
CA ASP A 12 -6.69 12.80 13.51
C ASP A 12 -6.12 14.23 13.64
N GLN A 13 -4.97 14.39 14.31
CA GLN A 13 -4.28 15.68 14.43
C GLN A 13 -3.46 16.03 13.19
N ARG A 14 -3.28 15.10 12.25
CA ARG A 14 -2.55 15.37 11.02
C ARG A 14 -3.42 16.19 10.06
N PRO A 15 -2.88 17.26 9.44
CA PRO A 15 -3.62 18.08 8.47
C PRO A 15 -4.25 17.28 7.32
N GLU A 16 -3.60 16.18 6.90
CA GLU A 16 -4.06 15.31 5.82
C GLU A 16 -5.20 14.35 6.22
N HIS A 17 -5.50 14.19 7.51
CA HIS A 17 -6.46 13.19 7.99
C HIS A 17 -7.86 13.37 7.38
N GLU A 18 -8.44 14.57 7.47
CA GLU A 18 -9.78 14.84 6.93
C GLU A 18 -9.86 14.65 5.42
N ARG A 19 -8.79 15.02 4.70
CA ARG A 19 -8.72 14.78 3.25
C ARG A 19 -8.73 13.28 2.94
N ILE A 20 -7.95 12.48 3.64
CA ILE A 20 -7.87 11.03 3.42
C ILE A 20 -9.18 10.34 3.83
N LYS A 21 -9.78 10.75 4.93
CA LYS A 21 -11.12 10.33 5.36
C LYS A 21 -12.16 10.59 4.28
N GLN A 22 -12.16 11.78 3.68
CA GLN A 22 -13.08 12.09 2.59
C GLN A 22 -12.85 11.18 1.38
N CYS A 23 -11.60 10.99 0.93
CA CYS A 23 -11.30 10.06 -0.16
C CYS A 23 -11.73 8.61 0.16
N TYR A 24 -11.61 8.18 1.41
CA TYR A 24 -12.08 6.87 1.85
C TYR A 24 -13.61 6.77 1.77
N LEU A 25 -14.33 7.79 2.25
CA LEU A 25 -15.80 7.83 2.21
C LEU A 25 -16.36 7.95 0.79
N ASP A 26 -15.68 8.66 -0.11
CA ASP A 26 -16.07 8.72 -1.52
C ASP A 26 -16.02 7.33 -2.17
N ARG A 27 -15.07 6.49 -1.74
CA ARG A 27 -14.93 5.11 -2.22
C ARG A 27 -15.85 4.13 -1.48
N PHE A 28 -16.12 4.35 -0.20
CA PHE A 28 -16.91 3.47 0.66
C PHE A 28 -17.96 4.25 1.48
N PRO A 29 -19.01 4.83 0.86
CA PRO A 29 -19.93 5.74 1.56
C PRO A 29 -20.62 5.11 2.78
N GLN A 30 -20.89 3.80 2.72
CA GLN A 30 -21.52 3.01 3.78
C GLN A 30 -20.70 2.96 5.09
N SER A 31 -19.41 3.26 5.07
CA SER A 31 -18.57 3.27 6.27
C SER A 31 -18.66 4.57 7.07
N ALA A 32 -19.45 5.57 6.63
CA ALA A 32 -19.55 6.87 7.30
C ALA A 32 -19.88 6.75 8.79
N MET A 33 -20.78 5.83 9.15
CA MET A 33 -21.16 5.57 10.53
C MET A 33 -20.01 5.00 11.39
N LEU A 34 -19.04 4.31 10.78
CA LEU A 34 -17.91 3.71 11.50
C LEU A 34 -16.93 4.77 12.02
N PHE A 35 -16.78 5.90 11.33
CA PHE A 35 -15.95 7.01 11.82
C PHE A 35 -16.52 7.70 13.06
N GLY A 36 -17.77 7.41 13.44
CA GLY A 36 -18.33 7.82 14.73
C GLY A 36 -17.98 6.87 15.88
N LEU A 37 -17.37 5.72 15.58
CA LEU A 37 -16.92 4.74 16.56
C LEU A 37 -15.46 5.02 16.93
N GLY A 38 -15.16 5.07 18.23
CA GLY A 38 -13.84 5.46 18.74
C GLY A 38 -12.71 4.45 18.50
N ASP A 39 -13.03 3.27 17.97
CA ASP A 39 -12.10 2.17 17.65
C ASP A 39 -11.85 2.02 16.14
N PHE A 40 -12.55 2.81 15.31
CA PHE A 40 -12.29 2.85 13.88
C PHE A 40 -11.22 3.88 13.55
N HIS A 41 -10.15 3.45 12.88
CA HIS A 41 -9.01 4.31 12.59
C HIS A 41 -8.52 4.16 11.16
N LEU A 42 -7.98 5.24 10.62
CA LEU A 42 -7.22 5.22 9.38
C LEU A 42 -5.77 4.83 9.65
N TRP A 43 -5.23 3.99 8.76
CA TRP A 43 -3.85 3.52 8.83
C TRP A 43 -3.13 3.86 7.54
N GLU A 44 -1.94 4.42 7.66
CA GLU A 44 -1.00 4.63 6.58
C GLU A 44 -0.16 3.35 6.39
N LEU A 45 -0.15 2.81 5.17
CA LEU A 45 0.74 1.72 4.79
C LEU A 45 2.02 2.31 4.19
N ARG A 46 3.14 2.15 4.88
CA ARG A 46 4.47 2.59 4.44
C ARG A 46 5.17 1.44 3.75
N LEU A 47 5.00 1.38 2.44
CA LEU A 47 5.59 0.36 1.60
C LEU A 47 7.11 0.47 1.60
N ARG A 48 7.78 -0.68 1.72
CA ARG A 48 9.23 -0.85 1.49
C ARG A 48 9.49 -1.58 0.19
N GLU A 49 8.68 -2.59 -0.10
CA GLU A 49 8.84 -3.45 -1.28
C GLU A 49 7.48 -3.95 -1.78
N ALA A 50 7.35 -4.12 -3.10
CA ALA A 50 6.20 -4.70 -3.75
C ALA A 50 6.63 -5.81 -4.73
N HIS A 51 5.97 -6.96 -4.65
CA HIS A 51 6.19 -8.11 -5.52
C HIS A 51 4.95 -8.34 -6.39
N LEU A 52 5.12 -8.32 -7.71
CA LEU A 52 4.05 -8.55 -8.66
C LEU A 52 4.37 -9.75 -9.56
N ILE A 53 3.54 -10.79 -9.50
CA ILE A 53 3.62 -11.96 -10.37
C ILE A 53 2.42 -11.91 -11.34
N LEU A 54 2.69 -11.87 -12.63
CA LEU A 54 1.66 -11.84 -13.69
C LEU A 54 1.51 -13.19 -14.42
N GLY A 55 2.40 -14.15 -14.15
CA GLY A 55 2.44 -15.45 -14.80
C GLY A 55 3.85 -16.04 -14.79
N PHE A 56 4.05 -17.14 -15.51
CA PHE A 56 5.36 -17.81 -15.60
C PHE A 56 6.44 -16.87 -16.12
N GLY A 57 7.53 -16.74 -15.36
CA GLY A 57 8.67 -15.88 -15.72
C GLY A 57 8.37 -14.38 -15.69
N GLN A 58 7.22 -13.95 -15.17
CA GLN A 58 6.78 -12.55 -15.13
C GLN A 58 6.73 -12.05 -13.68
N ALA A 59 7.89 -12.01 -13.04
CA ALA A 59 8.06 -11.51 -11.68
C ALA A 59 8.64 -10.10 -11.70
N TYR A 60 8.00 -9.15 -11.03
CA TYR A 60 8.43 -7.76 -10.98
C TYR A 60 8.54 -7.28 -9.53
N LEU A 61 9.58 -6.49 -9.25
CA LEU A 61 9.82 -5.85 -7.96
C LEU A 61 9.75 -4.33 -8.10
N ALA A 62 9.24 -3.66 -7.08
CA ALA A 62 9.36 -2.21 -6.91
C ALA A 62 9.72 -1.92 -5.45
N ASP A 63 10.49 -0.87 -5.20
CA ASP A 63 10.86 -0.42 -3.85
C ASP A 63 10.28 0.97 -3.55
N ASP A 64 10.43 1.40 -2.30
CA ASP A 64 9.93 2.68 -1.79
C ASP A 64 10.59 3.92 -2.40
N ARG A 65 11.79 3.78 -2.96
CA ARG A 65 12.51 4.87 -3.63
C ARG A 65 11.94 5.16 -5.01
N ALA A 66 11.33 4.15 -5.65
CA ALA A 66 10.74 4.28 -6.98
C ALA A 66 9.48 3.38 -7.12
N PRO A 67 8.37 3.67 -6.41
CA PRO A 67 7.21 2.77 -6.34
C PRO A 67 6.46 2.58 -7.67
N GLY A 68 6.70 3.45 -8.66
CA GLY A 68 6.17 3.31 -10.02
C GLY A 68 7.10 2.57 -10.99
N GLN A 69 8.33 2.24 -10.58
CA GLN A 69 9.32 1.57 -11.41
C GLN A 69 9.37 0.08 -11.06
N TRP A 70 8.99 -0.75 -12.03
CA TRP A 70 8.94 -2.20 -11.88
C TRP A 70 10.13 -2.85 -12.56
N VAL A 71 10.93 -3.57 -11.78
CA VAL A 71 12.11 -4.30 -12.24
C VAL A 71 11.73 -5.76 -12.49
N HIS A 72 11.75 -6.17 -13.76
CA HIS A 72 11.58 -7.58 -14.14
C HIS A 72 12.73 -8.42 -13.59
N GLN A 73 12.38 -9.45 -12.83
CA GLN A 73 13.34 -10.38 -12.26
C GLN A 73 13.74 -11.40 -13.33
N VAL A 74 15.00 -11.33 -13.74
CA VAL A 74 15.62 -12.36 -14.59
C VAL A 74 16.33 -13.33 -13.64
N PRO A 75 16.07 -14.65 -13.72
CA PRO A 75 16.75 -15.60 -12.87
C PRO A 75 18.26 -15.54 -13.09
N ASP A 76 19.03 -15.53 -12.00
CA ASP A 76 20.49 -15.68 -12.08
C ASP A 76 20.83 -17.00 -12.77
N ARG A 77 21.61 -16.92 -13.86
CA ARG A 77 22.23 -18.10 -14.44
C ARG A 77 23.35 -18.55 -13.49
N LYS A 78 23.15 -19.69 -12.81
CA LYS A 78 24.29 -20.38 -12.18
C LYS A 78 25.34 -20.69 -13.25
N PRO A 79 26.63 -20.39 -13.03
CA PRO A 79 27.69 -20.88 -13.90
C PRO A 79 27.68 -22.43 -13.83
N GLY A 80 27.64 -23.06 -15.01
CA GLY A 80 27.73 -24.51 -15.16
C GLY A 80 29.16 -25.02 -15.15
#